data_AF-A0A4R7RWH1-F1
#
_entry.id   AF-A0A4R7RWH1-F1
#
_cell.length_a   1.000
_cell.length_b   1.000
_cell.length_c   1.000
_cell.angle_alpha   90.00
_cell.angle_beta   90.00
_cell.angle_gamma   90.00
#
_symmetry.space_group_name_H-M   'P 1'
#
loop_
_entity.id
_entity.type
_entity.pdbx_description
1 polymer ?
#
loop_
_entity_poly.entity_id
_entity_poly.type
_entity_poly.pdbx_seq_one_letter_code
_entity_poly.pdbx_strand_id
1 'polypeptide(L)'
;MKTLLFFTTLLFTAQSPGQAPKVALKPHPQALQGIHAPGEVDRPEMVPFIVSDPATLPGIVLDETAATLVGEWQYSTHTPPYVGLGYLHDMKSGKGHKSVTFSPDIPKNGWYEVRVAHCYNVRRSTHTPVTIHHADGEKTIRINQQEEPAHQRLWRSLGKFRFAAGRAGCVRISNEGTEENKVVIADAVQFLPVSKNK
;
A
#
# COMPACT_ATOMS: atom_id res chain seq x y z
N MET A 1 -7.47 6.89 75.01
CA MET A 1 -7.46 8.23 74.39
C MET A 1 -7.08 8.10 72.92
N LYS A 2 -7.83 8.80 72.05
CA LYS A 2 -7.59 9.11 70.63
C LYS A 2 -7.83 8.02 69.58
N THR A 3 -9.05 8.13 69.03
CA THR A 3 -9.49 7.81 67.67
C THR A 3 -8.50 8.22 66.58
N LEU A 4 -8.34 7.39 65.55
CA LEU A 4 -7.94 7.84 64.22
C LEU A 4 -8.57 6.93 63.15
N LEU A 5 -9.66 7.40 62.53
CA LEU A 5 -10.20 6.78 61.31
C LEU A 5 -9.38 7.29 60.12
N PHE A 6 -8.75 6.37 59.39
CA PHE A 6 -8.19 6.65 58.07
C PHE A 6 -9.26 6.43 57.01
N PHE A 7 -9.71 7.52 56.38
CA PHE A 7 -10.46 7.46 55.14
C PHE A 7 -9.48 7.28 53.99
N THR A 8 -9.39 6.06 53.46
CA THR A 8 -8.62 5.77 52.25
C THR A 8 -9.44 6.20 51.03
N THR A 9 -9.11 7.36 50.45
CA THR A 9 -9.68 7.78 49.18
C THR A 9 -9.11 6.92 48.06
N LEU A 10 -9.93 6.03 47.50
CA LEU A 10 -9.58 5.22 46.35
C LEU A 10 -9.66 6.10 45.09
N LEU A 11 -8.52 6.56 44.56
CA LEU A 11 -8.48 7.17 43.23
C LEU A 11 -8.69 6.07 42.17
N PHE A 12 -9.85 6.07 41.52
CA PHE A 12 -10.05 5.35 40.27
C PHE A 12 -9.45 6.17 39.13
N THR A 13 -8.28 5.76 38.63
CA THR A 13 -7.81 6.23 37.32
C THR A 13 -8.67 5.58 36.24
N ALA A 14 -9.54 6.36 35.60
CA ALA A 14 -10.26 5.91 34.42
C ALA A 14 -9.26 5.68 33.27
N GLN A 15 -9.02 4.42 32.90
CA GLN A 15 -8.38 4.09 31.63
C GLN A 15 -9.37 4.39 30.51
N SER A 16 -8.97 5.25 29.57
CA SER A 16 -9.71 5.50 28.34
C SER A 16 -10.01 4.17 27.61
N PRO A 17 -11.22 3.98 27.07
CA PRO A 17 -11.61 2.72 26.44
C PRO A 17 -10.68 2.42 25.25
N GLY A 18 -10.16 1.19 25.26
CA GLY A 18 -9.06 0.72 24.44
C GLY A 18 -9.30 0.89 22.94
N GLN A 19 -8.36 1.57 22.30
CA GLN A 19 -8.10 1.38 20.89
C GLN A 19 -7.66 -0.07 20.71
N ALA A 20 -8.34 -0.82 19.83
CA ALA A 20 -7.95 -2.19 19.51
C ALA A 20 -6.44 -2.23 19.19
N PRO A 21 -5.68 -3.24 19.65
CA PRO A 21 -4.25 -3.31 19.41
C PRO A 21 -4.02 -3.28 17.90
N LYS A 22 -3.34 -2.23 17.43
CA LYS A 22 -2.89 -2.13 16.04
C LYS A 22 -1.98 -3.32 15.76
N VAL A 23 -2.41 -4.20 14.86
CA VAL A 23 -1.58 -5.34 14.44
C VAL A 23 -0.29 -4.76 13.87
N ALA A 24 0.85 -5.11 14.46
CA ALA A 24 2.14 -4.64 13.99
C ALA A 24 2.39 -5.20 12.58
N LEU A 25 2.57 -4.31 11.61
CA LEU A 25 2.97 -4.70 10.26
C LEU A 25 4.33 -5.38 10.31
N LYS A 26 4.54 -6.36 9.44
CA LYS A 26 5.81 -7.07 9.27
C LYS A 26 6.20 -7.00 7.79
N PRO A 27 7.50 -6.88 7.46
CA PRO A 27 7.95 -6.95 6.08
C PRO A 27 7.44 -8.22 5.38
N HIS A 28 7.22 -8.12 4.07
CA HIS A 28 6.74 -9.25 3.29
C HIS A 28 7.71 -10.44 3.38
N PRO A 29 7.26 -11.66 3.73
CA PRO A 29 8.14 -12.78 4.07
C PRO A 29 8.99 -13.30 2.90
N GLN A 30 8.55 -13.07 1.65
CA GLN A 30 9.31 -13.47 0.45
C GLN A 30 10.14 -12.32 -0.16
N ALA A 31 10.05 -11.10 0.39
CA ALA A 31 10.84 -10.00 -0.13
C ALA A 31 12.28 -10.08 0.37
N LEU A 32 13.24 -9.78 -0.51
CA LEU A 32 14.62 -9.61 -0.13
C LEU A 32 14.74 -8.39 0.80
N GLN A 33 15.67 -8.47 1.75
CA GLN A 33 15.94 -7.38 2.68
C GLN A 33 16.40 -6.12 1.93
N GLY A 34 15.99 -4.96 2.44
CA GLY A 34 16.47 -3.68 1.95
C GLY A 34 17.95 -3.46 2.26
N ILE A 35 18.60 -2.65 1.41
CA ILE A 35 20.06 -2.40 1.45
C ILE A 35 20.43 -1.04 2.06
N HIS A 36 19.44 -0.20 2.35
CA HIS A 36 19.65 1.11 2.98
C HIS A 36 19.48 1.02 4.50
N ALA A 37 20.17 1.89 5.22
CA ALA A 37 20.03 1.95 6.67
C ALA A 37 18.62 2.44 7.07
N PRO A 38 18.09 1.99 8.22
CA PRO A 38 16.83 2.53 8.73
C PRO A 38 16.85 4.06 8.85
N GLY A 39 15.84 4.72 8.28
CA GLY A 39 15.72 6.20 8.28
C GLY A 39 16.51 6.91 7.19
N GLU A 40 17.33 6.21 6.41
CA GLU A 40 18.03 6.78 5.26
C GLU A 40 17.07 6.96 4.08
N VAL A 41 16.76 8.22 3.75
CA VAL A 41 15.87 8.59 2.64
C VAL A 41 16.55 9.56 1.66
N ASP A 42 16.30 9.41 0.35
CA ASP A 42 16.82 10.32 -0.67
C ASP A 42 15.99 11.59 -0.85
N ARG A 43 14.78 11.62 -0.25
CA ARG A 43 13.81 12.71 -0.38
C ARG A 43 13.14 13.05 0.95
N PRO A 44 13.86 13.68 1.89
CA PRO A 44 13.32 13.99 3.21
C PRO A 44 12.04 14.86 3.17
N GLU A 45 11.88 15.69 2.14
CA GLU A 45 10.69 16.52 1.94
C GLU A 45 9.41 15.72 1.66
N MET A 46 9.54 14.43 1.28
CA MET A 46 8.41 13.54 1.03
C MET A 46 8.00 12.72 2.26
N VAL A 47 8.80 12.72 3.34
CA VAL A 47 8.51 11.98 4.59
C VAL A 47 7.16 12.33 5.20
N PRO A 48 6.70 13.60 5.24
CA PRO A 48 5.37 13.94 5.79
C PRO A 48 4.19 13.31 5.05
N PHE A 49 4.40 12.78 3.83
CA PHE A 49 3.37 12.14 3.02
C PHE A 49 3.31 10.61 3.20
N ILE A 50 4.18 10.03 4.04
CA ILE A 50 4.14 8.59 4.37
C ILE A 50 2.85 8.27 5.13
N VAL A 51 2.16 7.22 4.70
CA VAL A 51 0.99 6.69 5.40
C VAL A 51 1.40 5.46 6.21
N SER A 52 1.86 5.67 7.44
CA SER A 52 2.35 4.59 8.32
C SER A 52 1.27 3.60 8.80
N ASP A 53 -0.01 3.94 8.61
CA ASP A 53 -1.14 3.10 9.00
C ASP A 53 -2.14 2.95 7.86
N PRO A 54 -2.09 1.82 7.11
CA PRO A 54 -3.04 1.58 6.03
C PRO A 54 -4.49 1.59 6.51
N ALA A 55 -4.77 1.23 7.77
CA ALA A 55 -6.13 1.18 8.32
C ALA A 55 -6.76 2.57 8.53
N THR A 56 -5.97 3.65 8.45
CA THR A 56 -6.48 5.03 8.52
C THR A 56 -7.03 5.53 7.19
N LEU A 57 -6.78 4.81 6.10
CA LEU A 57 -7.23 5.18 4.77
C LEU A 57 -8.66 4.70 4.50
N PRO A 58 -9.43 5.43 3.68
CA PRO A 58 -10.76 5.01 3.30
C PRO A 58 -10.72 3.81 2.33
N GLY A 59 -11.82 3.06 2.30
CA GLY A 59 -12.01 1.92 1.41
C GLY A 59 -11.20 0.70 1.84
N ILE A 60 -10.85 -0.14 0.86
CA ILE A 60 -10.08 -1.36 1.06
C ILE A 60 -8.65 -1.07 0.61
N VAL A 61 -7.67 -1.22 1.51
CA VAL A 61 -6.26 -1.00 1.19
C VAL A 61 -5.48 -2.29 1.41
N LEU A 62 -4.70 -2.68 0.40
CA LEU A 62 -3.75 -3.79 0.49
C LEU A 62 -2.35 -3.23 0.24
N ASP A 63 -1.51 -3.37 1.25
CA ASP A 63 -0.08 -3.05 1.26
C ASP A 63 0.74 -4.21 0.66
N GLU A 64 2.00 -3.98 0.28
CA GLU A 64 2.86 -5.03 -0.30
C GLU A 64 3.01 -6.23 0.64
N THR A 65 2.89 -6.01 1.95
CA THR A 65 2.98 -7.06 2.98
C THR A 65 1.86 -8.10 2.88
N ALA A 66 0.76 -7.80 2.18
CA ALA A 66 -0.37 -8.69 1.94
C ALA A 66 -0.44 -9.24 0.50
N ALA A 67 0.53 -8.89 -0.36
CA ALA A 67 0.53 -9.29 -1.75
C ALA A 67 1.09 -10.71 -1.98
N THR A 68 0.85 -11.27 -3.16
CA THR A 68 1.55 -12.46 -3.66
C THR A 68 2.65 -12.04 -4.63
N LEU A 69 3.87 -12.54 -4.42
CA LEU A 69 5.03 -12.22 -5.26
C LEU A 69 5.34 -13.33 -6.26
N VAL A 70 5.73 -12.92 -7.48
CA VAL A 70 6.42 -13.75 -8.47
C VAL A 70 7.77 -13.11 -8.77
N GLY A 71 8.83 -13.91 -8.66
CA GLY A 71 10.21 -13.48 -8.78
C GLY A 71 10.72 -12.71 -7.56
N GLU A 72 12.00 -12.35 -7.57
CA GLU A 72 12.63 -11.65 -6.45
C GLU A 72 12.31 -10.15 -6.47
N TRP A 73 11.75 -9.66 -5.37
CA TRP A 73 11.49 -8.26 -5.11
C TRP A 73 12.25 -7.83 -3.85
N GLN A 74 12.81 -6.65 -3.88
CA GLN A 74 13.58 -6.11 -2.76
C GLN A 74 12.80 -5.01 -2.05
N TYR A 75 12.80 -5.11 -0.72
CA TYR A 75 12.20 -4.14 0.16
C TYR A 75 12.99 -2.83 0.20
N SER A 76 12.32 -1.69 0.32
CA SER A 76 12.96 -0.38 0.41
C SER A 76 12.09 0.64 1.12
N THR A 77 12.73 1.57 1.82
CA THR A 77 12.14 2.78 2.38
C THR A 77 12.80 4.05 1.83
N HIS A 78 13.74 3.89 0.89
CA HIS A 78 14.72 4.93 0.55
C HIS A 78 14.07 6.15 -0.13
N THR A 79 13.05 5.95 -0.96
CA THR A 79 12.32 7.03 -1.62
C THR A 79 10.89 7.11 -1.09
N PRO A 80 10.58 8.00 -0.14
CA PRO A 80 9.20 8.26 0.27
C PRO A 80 8.41 9.06 -0.80
N PRO A 81 7.07 9.08 -0.74
CA PRO A 81 6.23 8.44 0.27
C PRO A 81 5.83 7.01 -0.08
N TYR A 82 5.33 6.28 0.91
CA TYR A 82 4.79 4.93 0.77
C TYR A 82 3.69 4.66 1.80
N VAL A 83 2.98 3.55 1.63
CA VAL A 83 2.01 3.03 2.61
C VAL A 83 2.71 2.02 3.53
N GLY A 84 2.23 1.92 4.76
CA GLY A 84 2.71 0.94 5.72
C GLY A 84 4.18 1.12 6.07
N LEU A 85 4.96 0.05 5.87
CA LEU A 85 6.35 0.03 6.29
C LEU A 85 7.30 0.56 5.19
N GLY A 86 6.97 0.39 3.91
CA GLY A 86 7.88 0.63 2.79
C GLY A 86 7.27 0.31 1.44
N TYR A 87 8.08 -0.15 0.49
CA TYR A 87 7.64 -0.64 -0.81
C TYR A 87 8.62 -1.69 -1.36
N LEU A 88 8.23 -2.36 -2.43
CA LEU A 88 9.04 -3.32 -3.17
C LEU A 88 9.58 -2.75 -4.47
N HIS A 89 10.73 -3.24 -4.92
CA HIS A 89 11.25 -2.97 -6.25
C HIS A 89 11.90 -4.18 -6.93
N ASP A 90 11.88 -4.17 -8.26
CA ASP A 90 12.38 -5.28 -9.09
C ASP A 90 13.92 -5.33 -9.23
N MET A 91 14.62 -4.35 -8.64
CA MET A 91 16.07 -4.17 -8.72
C MET A 91 16.60 -3.94 -10.15
N LYS A 92 15.74 -3.49 -11.08
CA LYS A 92 16.06 -3.43 -12.53
C LYS A 92 16.44 -4.79 -13.12
N SER A 93 15.95 -5.89 -12.56
CA SER A 93 16.35 -7.24 -12.93
C SER A 93 15.16 -8.14 -13.23
N GLY A 94 15.37 -9.20 -14.01
CA GLY A 94 14.34 -10.17 -14.38
C GLY A 94 13.14 -9.54 -15.06
N LYS A 95 13.38 -8.62 -16.01
CA LYS A 95 12.33 -7.97 -16.80
C LYS A 95 11.44 -8.99 -17.50
N GLY A 96 10.14 -8.77 -17.52
CA GLY A 96 9.19 -9.73 -18.08
C GLY A 96 8.81 -10.90 -17.18
N HIS A 97 9.46 -11.10 -16.04
CA HIS A 97 9.32 -12.32 -15.24
C HIS A 97 8.89 -12.08 -13.79
N LYS A 98 8.60 -10.83 -13.40
CA LYS A 98 8.24 -10.49 -12.02
C LYS A 98 6.88 -9.83 -11.92
N SER A 99 6.16 -10.14 -10.85
CA SER A 99 4.90 -9.45 -10.52
C SER A 99 4.59 -9.42 -9.03
N VAL A 100 3.78 -8.45 -8.63
CA VAL A 100 3.17 -8.30 -7.30
C VAL A 100 1.65 -8.25 -7.49
N THR A 101 0.92 -9.18 -6.85
CA THR A 101 -0.54 -9.30 -7.02
C THR A 101 -1.27 -9.05 -5.70
N PHE A 102 -2.22 -8.12 -5.73
CA PHE A 102 -3.07 -7.73 -4.61
C PHE A 102 -4.50 -8.25 -4.84
N SER A 103 -4.99 -9.10 -3.95
CA SER A 103 -6.29 -9.77 -4.10
C SER A 103 -7.25 -9.38 -2.96
N PRO A 104 -8.02 -8.28 -3.10
CA PRO A 104 -8.93 -7.81 -2.06
C PRO A 104 -10.04 -8.81 -1.77
N ASP A 105 -10.58 -8.77 -0.55
CA ASP A 105 -11.90 -9.32 -0.26
C ASP A 105 -12.95 -8.20 -0.42
N ILE A 106 -13.68 -8.25 -1.53
CA ILE A 106 -14.67 -7.23 -1.87
C ILE A 106 -15.95 -7.50 -1.08
N PRO A 107 -16.41 -6.60 -0.20
CA PRO A 107 -17.57 -6.87 0.67
C PRO A 107 -18.90 -6.82 -0.09
N LYS A 108 -18.97 -6.10 -1.21
CA LYS A 108 -20.21 -5.88 -1.95
C LYS A 108 -19.96 -5.70 -3.44
N ASN A 109 -20.84 -6.28 -4.26
CA ASN A 109 -20.92 -6.01 -5.69
C ASN A 109 -21.06 -4.50 -5.94
N GLY A 110 -20.27 -3.94 -6.85
CA GLY A 110 -20.37 -2.52 -7.16
C GLY A 110 -19.22 -1.96 -7.97
N TRP A 111 -19.27 -0.65 -8.17
CA TRP A 111 -18.18 0.11 -8.79
C TRP A 111 -17.19 0.54 -7.72
N TYR A 112 -15.91 0.35 -8.00
CA TYR A 112 -14.81 0.80 -7.16
C TYR A 112 -13.84 1.64 -7.99
N GLU A 113 -13.43 2.79 -7.48
CA GLU A 113 -12.23 3.45 -7.97
C GLU A 113 -11.02 2.65 -7.49
N VAL A 114 -10.17 2.26 -8.43
CA VAL A 114 -8.92 1.55 -8.12
C VAL A 114 -7.78 2.55 -8.19
N ARG A 115 -6.98 2.62 -7.12
CA ARG A 115 -5.76 3.42 -7.06
C ARG A 115 -4.56 2.55 -6.76
N VAL A 116 -3.39 2.98 -7.21
CA VAL A 116 -2.10 2.39 -6.85
C VAL A 116 -1.24 3.46 -6.18
N ALA A 117 -0.60 3.09 -5.08
CA ALA A 117 0.41 3.90 -4.42
C ALA A 117 1.76 3.72 -5.12
N HIS A 118 2.49 4.81 -5.36
CA HIS A 118 3.88 4.74 -5.79
C HIS A 118 4.63 6.05 -5.46
N CYS A 119 5.85 5.91 -4.94
CA CYS A 119 6.81 7.01 -4.91
C CYS A 119 7.32 7.30 -6.33
N TYR A 120 7.45 8.59 -6.67
CA TYR A 120 7.94 8.98 -7.99
C TYR A 120 9.44 9.30 -7.98
N ASN A 121 10.15 8.82 -8.99
CA ASN A 121 11.58 9.07 -9.17
C ASN A 121 12.00 8.85 -10.63
N VAL A 122 12.96 9.63 -11.14
CA VAL A 122 13.46 9.50 -12.52
C VAL A 122 14.02 8.11 -12.86
N ARG A 123 14.41 7.32 -11.86
CA ARG A 123 14.91 5.96 -12.04
C ARG A 123 13.81 4.92 -12.28
N ARG A 124 12.51 5.30 -12.19
CA ARG A 124 11.39 4.36 -12.36
C ARG A 124 10.97 4.19 -13.81
N SER A 125 10.29 3.09 -14.10
CA SER A 125 9.76 2.79 -15.43
C SER A 125 8.66 3.79 -15.81
N THR A 126 8.68 4.23 -17.08
CA THR A 126 7.66 5.13 -17.63
C THR A 126 6.41 4.40 -18.12
N HIS A 127 6.45 3.06 -18.16
CA HIS A 127 5.39 2.24 -18.73
C HIS A 127 5.17 0.95 -17.93
N THR A 128 5.18 1.07 -16.60
CA THR A 128 4.90 -0.05 -15.68
C THR A 128 3.48 -0.58 -15.95
N PRO A 129 3.32 -1.85 -16.34
CA PRO A 129 2.01 -2.45 -16.53
C PRO A 129 1.32 -2.74 -15.19
N VAL A 130 0.07 -2.31 -15.08
CA VAL A 130 -0.85 -2.63 -13.99
C VAL A 130 -2.10 -3.28 -14.60
N THR A 131 -2.32 -4.55 -14.32
CA THR A 131 -3.48 -5.32 -14.77
C THR A 131 -4.53 -5.37 -13.67
N ILE A 132 -5.75 -4.94 -13.96
CA ILE A 132 -6.91 -5.04 -13.08
C ILE A 132 -7.78 -6.18 -13.60
N HIS A 133 -7.97 -7.22 -12.79
CA HIS A 133 -8.99 -8.24 -13.01
C HIS A 133 -10.27 -7.82 -12.29
N HIS A 134 -11.33 -7.58 -13.03
CA HIS A 134 -12.60 -7.06 -12.55
C HIS A 134 -13.78 -7.88 -13.10
N ALA A 135 -15.00 -7.58 -12.68
CA ALA A 135 -16.19 -8.39 -13.00
C ALA A 135 -16.60 -8.34 -14.49
N ASP A 136 -16.00 -7.47 -15.29
CA ASP A 136 -16.26 -7.34 -16.73
C ASP A 136 -15.09 -7.84 -17.60
N GLY A 137 -14.06 -8.45 -16.98
CA GLY A 137 -12.87 -8.94 -17.66
C GLY A 137 -11.58 -8.40 -17.04
N GLU A 138 -10.57 -8.22 -17.87
CA GLU A 138 -9.29 -7.65 -17.48
C GLU A 138 -8.96 -6.38 -18.25
N LYS A 139 -8.26 -5.46 -17.58
CA LYS A 139 -7.74 -4.23 -18.18
C LYS A 139 -6.31 -4.01 -17.74
N THR A 140 -5.39 -3.91 -18.70
CA THR A 140 -4.02 -3.47 -18.43
C THR A 140 -3.87 -1.98 -18.74
N ILE A 141 -3.28 -1.25 -17.80
CA ILE A 141 -2.94 0.16 -17.91
C ILE A 141 -1.43 0.28 -17.69
N ARG A 142 -0.74 0.98 -18.59
CA ARG A 142 0.68 1.31 -18.40
C ARG A 142 0.78 2.68 -17.74
N ILE A 143 1.51 2.76 -16.62
CA ILE A 143 1.69 3.98 -15.85
C ILE A 143 3.15 4.45 -15.86
N ASN A 144 3.32 5.76 -15.82
CA ASN A 144 4.62 6.39 -15.61
C ASN A 144 4.87 6.58 -14.10
N GLN A 145 5.79 5.80 -13.54
CA GLN A 145 6.21 5.89 -12.13
C GLN A 145 7.24 7.01 -11.88
N GLN A 146 7.58 7.82 -12.89
CA GLN A 146 8.40 9.03 -12.70
C GLN A 146 7.55 10.26 -12.38
N GLU A 147 6.26 10.22 -12.70
CA GLU A 147 5.31 11.30 -12.46
C GLU A 147 4.76 11.27 -11.03
N GLU A 148 4.66 12.44 -10.41
CA GLU A 148 4.04 12.58 -9.09
C GLU A 148 2.56 12.14 -9.13
N PRO A 149 2.11 11.22 -8.26
CA PRO A 149 0.70 10.85 -8.16
C PRO A 149 -0.18 12.03 -7.72
N ALA A 150 -1.36 12.18 -8.33
CA ALA A 150 -2.22 13.34 -8.13
C ALA A 150 -2.85 13.44 -6.72
N HIS A 151 -3.01 12.32 -6.01
CA HIS A 151 -3.69 12.30 -4.72
C HIS A 151 -2.68 12.10 -3.60
N GLN A 152 -2.50 13.15 -2.79
CA GLN A 152 -1.57 13.16 -1.64
C GLN A 152 -0.13 12.78 -2.03
N ARG A 153 0.26 13.01 -3.29
CA ARG A 153 1.61 12.72 -3.82
C ARG A 153 2.00 11.23 -3.73
N LEU A 154 1.01 10.35 -3.52
CA LEU A 154 1.20 8.91 -3.29
C LEU A 154 0.27 8.08 -4.18
N TRP A 155 -1.00 8.47 -4.32
CA TRP A 155 -2.01 7.67 -5.01
C TRP A 155 -2.28 8.13 -6.44
N ARG A 156 -2.19 7.19 -7.38
CA ARG A 156 -2.61 7.36 -8.78
C ARG A 156 -3.91 6.59 -9.03
N SER A 157 -4.93 7.28 -9.52
CA SER A 157 -6.16 6.63 -9.98
C SER A 157 -5.94 5.89 -11.29
N LEU A 158 -6.42 4.65 -11.36
CA LEU A 158 -6.43 3.81 -12.55
C LEU A 158 -7.80 3.80 -13.24
N GLY A 159 -8.80 4.42 -12.61
CA GLY A 159 -10.18 4.47 -13.11
C GLY A 159 -11.15 3.71 -12.19
N LYS A 160 -12.37 3.54 -12.71
CA LYS A 160 -13.48 2.89 -12.01
C LYS A 160 -13.81 1.57 -12.69
N PHE A 161 -13.94 0.52 -11.89
CA PHE A 161 -14.18 -0.84 -12.38
C PHE A 161 -15.28 -1.50 -11.55
N ARG A 162 -16.05 -2.39 -12.17
CA ARG A 162 -17.06 -3.19 -11.48
C ARG A 162 -16.43 -4.42 -10.84
N PHE A 163 -16.68 -4.66 -9.56
CA PHE A 163 -16.24 -5.88 -8.87
C PHE A 163 -17.45 -6.67 -8.36
N ALA A 164 -17.30 -7.99 -8.33
CA ALA A 164 -18.17 -8.89 -7.58
C ALA A 164 -17.64 -9.02 -6.14
N ALA A 165 -18.53 -9.31 -5.19
CA ALA A 165 -18.17 -9.61 -3.82
C ALA A 165 -17.30 -10.88 -3.74
N GLY A 166 -16.44 -10.95 -2.73
CA GLY A 166 -15.44 -12.00 -2.55
C GLY A 166 -14.10 -11.66 -3.20
N ARG A 167 -13.32 -12.69 -3.52
CA ARG A 167 -11.88 -12.60 -3.85
C ARG A 167 -11.53 -12.86 -5.31
N ALA A 168 -12.52 -12.74 -6.21
CA ALA A 168 -12.32 -13.00 -7.64
C ALA A 168 -11.56 -11.88 -8.37
N GLY A 169 -11.59 -10.66 -7.84
CA GLY A 169 -10.87 -9.51 -8.40
C GLY A 169 -9.45 -9.39 -7.85
N CYS A 170 -8.54 -8.81 -8.64
CA CYS A 170 -7.19 -8.49 -8.20
C CYS A 170 -6.57 -7.35 -9.00
N VAL A 171 -5.50 -6.77 -8.48
CA VAL A 171 -4.62 -5.84 -9.18
C VAL A 171 -3.22 -6.43 -9.20
N ARG A 172 -2.62 -6.55 -10.39
CA ARG A 172 -1.27 -7.09 -10.59
C ARG A 172 -0.37 -6.02 -11.18
N ILE A 173 0.74 -5.72 -10.52
CA ILE A 173 1.82 -4.89 -11.04
C ILE A 173 2.90 -5.84 -11.57
N SER A 174 3.31 -5.71 -12.83
CA SER A 174 4.40 -6.53 -13.40
C SER A 174 5.52 -5.66 -13.94
N ASN A 175 6.67 -6.28 -14.22
CA ASN A 175 7.78 -5.61 -14.91
C ASN A 175 7.87 -5.98 -16.41
N GLU A 176 6.75 -6.41 -16.99
CA GLU A 176 6.68 -6.85 -18.38
C GLU A 176 6.77 -5.71 -19.39
N GLY A 177 7.73 -5.85 -20.31
CA GLY A 177 8.03 -4.84 -21.30
C GLY A 177 8.37 -3.50 -20.65
N THR A 178 9.07 -3.52 -19.50
CA THR A 178 9.64 -2.32 -18.85
C THR A 178 11.07 -2.10 -19.29
N GLU A 179 11.57 -0.88 -19.21
CA GLU A 179 12.92 -0.52 -19.65
C GLU A 179 13.99 -1.25 -18.81
N GLU A 180 15.01 -1.80 -19.47
CA GLU A 180 16.08 -2.59 -18.84
C GLU A 180 16.80 -1.84 -17.70
N ASN A 181 17.03 -0.54 -17.86
CA ASN A 181 17.76 0.28 -16.90
C ASN A 181 16.86 1.01 -15.89
N LYS A 182 15.55 0.78 -15.90
CA LYS A 182 14.57 1.41 -15.01
C LYS A 182 14.05 0.43 -13.97
N VAL A 183 13.58 0.96 -12.86
CA VAL A 183 13.01 0.20 -11.74
C VAL A 183 11.49 0.18 -11.84
N VAL A 184 10.88 -0.97 -11.60
CA VAL A 184 9.44 -1.04 -11.26
C VAL A 184 9.32 -1.11 -9.75
N ILE A 185 8.41 -0.33 -9.18
CA ILE A 185 8.04 -0.45 -7.77
C ILE A 185 6.60 -0.93 -7.59
N ALA A 186 6.35 -1.56 -6.45
CA ALA A 186 5.02 -1.94 -5.97
C ALA A 186 4.94 -1.62 -4.48
N ASP A 187 3.93 -0.86 -4.09
CA ASP A 187 3.67 -0.40 -2.71
C ASP A 187 2.29 -0.95 -2.33
N ALA A 188 1.23 -0.15 -2.45
CA ALA A 188 -0.12 -0.55 -2.09
C ALA A 188 -1.15 -0.32 -3.22
N VAL A 189 -2.33 -0.92 -3.06
CA VAL A 189 -3.52 -0.65 -3.86
C VAL A 189 -4.69 -0.26 -2.96
N GLN A 190 -5.58 0.59 -3.49
CA GLN A 190 -6.77 1.05 -2.78
C GLN A 190 -8.01 0.90 -3.67
N PHE A 191 -9.08 0.35 -3.09
CA PHE A 191 -10.39 0.21 -3.71
C PHE A 191 -11.40 1.09 -2.96
N LEU A 192 -11.85 2.16 -3.58
CA LEU A 192 -12.84 3.09 -3.01
C LEU A 192 -14.22 2.80 -3.59
N PRO A 193 -15.23 2.43 -2.79
CA PRO A 193 -16.59 2.29 -3.27
C PRO A 193 -17.07 3.58 -3.94
N VAL A 194 -17.60 3.46 -5.16
CA VAL A 194 -18.23 4.58 -5.85
C VAL A 194 -19.71 4.56 -5.51
N SER A 195 -20.16 5.57 -4.77
CA SER A 195 -21.59 5.79 -4.58
C SER A 195 -22.24 6.01 -5.95
N LYS A 196 -23.33 5.30 -6.25
CA LYS A 196 -24.24 5.76 -7.29
C LYS A 196 -24.79 7.09 -6.80
N ASN A 197 -24.39 8.21 -7.40
CA ASN A 197 -25.14 9.44 -7.23
C ASN A 197 -26.57 9.12 -7.69
N LYS A 198 -27.54 9.31 -6.78
CA LYS A 198 -28.96 9.27 -7.11
C LYS A 198 -29.30 10.49 -7.95
#